data_AF-A0A7Y5NHN3-F1
#
_entry.id   AF-A0A7Y5NHN3-F1
#
_cell.length_a   1.000
_cell.length_b   1.000
_cell.length_c   1.000
_cell.angle_alpha   90.00
_cell.angle_beta   90.00
_cell.angle_gamma   90.00
#
_symmetry.space_group_name_H-M   'P 1'
#
loop_
_entity.id
_entity.type
_entity.pdbx_description
1 polymer ?
#
loop_
_entity_poly.entity_id
_entity_poly.type
_entity_poly.pdbx_seq_one_letter_code
_entity_poly.pdbx_strand_id
1 'polypeptide(L)'
;MAKRSETPIEERDYSTIYFVCSALLALTTFWAVLDMIWVRSPWQRTQVQFNKMEREQLVAKREELIAQMDQNGYAELEKNLAAAQAELQSETYQKALADSAQVAHEIADAVQAYRFAKSEADAEYYLFKEAQYHNDTDAYQQHGQKYRADSTKAVEWKAKWDDAEKRKLEIQTSLNGYRQKITETRAQMAAMTKEIDDLSFRIDRINERSIKIQQVVMTEFVKGNFQNFINNVDRCHTCHTAVSRKGFENLEQPFTTHPSLDTLLKIHPVERFGCTPCHDGQGSALQNAAFAHGEVKHWERPLLRGRFAYSGCNKCHANEL
;
A
#
# COMPACT_ATOMS: atom_id res chain seq x y z
N MET A 1 -58.27 4.23 60.56
CA MET A 1 -57.31 3.72 59.55
C MET A 1 -58.05 3.61 58.23
N ALA A 2 -57.70 4.43 57.23
CA ALA A 2 -58.33 4.35 55.92
C ALA A 2 -58.02 2.98 55.29
N LYS A 3 -59.06 2.25 54.89
CA LYS A 3 -58.96 0.91 54.30
C LYS A 3 -58.19 1.04 52.98
N ARG A 4 -57.04 0.35 52.88
CA ARG A 4 -56.22 0.31 51.67
C ARG A 4 -57.11 -0.19 50.54
N SER A 5 -57.26 0.56 49.44
CA SER A 5 -58.08 0.12 48.32
C SER A 5 -57.47 -1.17 47.75
N GLU A 6 -58.17 -2.29 47.91
CA GLU A 6 -57.82 -3.58 47.34
C GLU A 6 -58.23 -3.61 45.88
N THR A 7 -57.67 -2.72 45.05
CA THR A 7 -57.72 -2.96 43.60
C THR A 7 -56.95 -4.25 43.34
N PRO A 8 -57.58 -5.28 42.71
CA PRO A 8 -56.91 -6.50 42.32
C PRO A 8 -55.66 -6.16 41.51
N ILE A 9 -54.58 -6.91 41.70
CA ILE A 9 -53.29 -6.63 41.03
C ILE A 9 -53.44 -6.59 39.51
N GLU A 10 -54.37 -7.38 38.98
CA GLU A 10 -54.69 -7.54 37.56
C GLU A 10 -55.40 -6.32 36.95
N GLU A 11 -56.07 -5.48 37.76
CA GLU A 11 -56.82 -4.30 37.31
C GLU A 11 -56.06 -2.97 37.50
N ARG A 12 -54.85 -3.02 38.07
CA ARG A 12 -54.05 -1.82 38.31
C ARG A 12 -53.40 -1.34 37.02
N ASP A 13 -53.73 -0.11 36.64
CA ASP A 13 -53.04 0.57 35.56
C ASP A 13 -51.63 1.02 36.00
N TYR A 14 -50.61 0.36 35.43
CA TYR A 14 -49.21 0.73 35.62
C TYR A 14 -48.66 1.54 34.44
N SER A 15 -49.46 1.91 33.44
CA SER A 15 -48.98 2.58 32.23
C SER A 15 -48.21 3.86 32.53
N THR A 16 -48.66 4.68 33.48
CA THR A 16 -47.92 5.89 33.90
C THR A 16 -46.59 5.55 34.57
N ILE A 17 -46.54 4.51 35.42
CA ILE A 17 -45.31 4.07 36.09
C ILE A 17 -44.32 3.52 35.07
N TYR A 18 -44.78 2.65 34.16
CA TYR A 18 -43.95 2.14 33.07
C TYR A 18 -43.47 3.27 32.17
N PHE A 19 -44.33 4.21 31.79
CA PHE A 19 -43.93 5.36 30.98
C PHE A 19 -42.83 6.19 31.65
N VAL A 20 -42.97 6.51 32.94
CA VAL A 20 -41.96 7.27 33.69
C VAL A 20 -40.66 6.47 33.83
N CYS A 21 -40.72 5.19 34.20
CA CYS A 21 -39.54 4.33 34.31
C CYS A 21 -38.83 4.17 32.95
N SER A 22 -39.56 3.98 31.86
CA SER A 22 -39.01 3.90 30.51
C SER A 22 -38.41 5.23 30.06
N ALA A 23 -39.05 6.36 30.36
CA ALA A 23 -38.51 7.68 30.07
C ALA A 23 -37.22 7.97 30.85
N LEU A 24 -37.19 7.63 32.15
CA LEU A 24 -35.99 7.76 32.98
C LEU A 24 -34.86 6.87 32.45
N LEU A 25 -35.15 5.62 32.10
CA LEU A 25 -34.17 4.72 31.51
C LEU A 25 -33.60 5.34 30.23
N ALA A 26 -34.45 5.80 29.30
CA ALA A 26 -34.01 6.43 28.05
C ALA A 26 -33.13 7.66 28.30
N LEU A 27 -33.52 8.54 29.22
CA LEU A 27 -32.74 9.73 29.58
C LEU A 27 -31.39 9.36 30.18
N THR A 28 -31.34 8.40 31.10
CA THR A 28 -30.08 7.94 31.71
C THR A 28 -29.16 7.26 30.70
N THR A 29 -29.71 6.49 29.76
CA THR A 29 -28.93 5.87 28.69
C THR A 29 -28.37 6.93 27.74
N PHE A 30 -29.18 7.91 27.34
CA PHE A 30 -28.72 9.01 26.50
C PHE A 30 -27.63 9.83 27.20
N TRP A 31 -27.84 10.16 28.48
CA TRP A 31 -26.84 10.83 29.30
C TRP A 31 -25.55 10.01 29.42
N ALA A 32 -25.62 8.70 29.64
CA ALA A 32 -24.46 7.82 29.73
C ALA A 32 -23.65 7.79 28.42
N VAL A 33 -24.33 7.81 27.26
CA VAL A 33 -23.66 7.91 25.95
C VAL A 33 -22.96 9.26 25.80
N LEU A 34 -23.63 10.36 26.16
CA LEU A 34 -23.02 11.69 26.13
C LEU A 34 -21.82 11.80 27.09
N ASP A 35 -21.95 11.30 28.32
CA ASP A 35 -20.86 11.24 29.29
C ASP A 35 -19.67 10.44 28.73
N MET A 36 -19.93 9.29 28.09
CA MET A 36 -18.88 8.46 27.50
C MET A 36 -18.13 9.17 26.37
N ILE A 37 -18.82 9.91 25.51
CA ILE A 37 -18.22 10.64 24.38
C ILE A 37 -17.48 11.89 24.87
N TRP A 38 -18.09 12.67 25.75
CA TRP A 38 -17.60 14.01 26.09
C TRP A 38 -16.64 14.04 27.28
N VAL A 39 -16.87 13.19 28.29
CA VAL A 39 -16.13 13.19 29.55
C VAL A 39 -15.11 12.06 29.59
N ARG A 40 -15.48 10.86 29.13
CA ARG A 40 -14.62 9.67 29.28
C ARG A 40 -13.67 9.42 28.10
N SER A 41 -13.92 10.05 26.95
CA SER A 41 -13.13 9.83 25.73
C SER A 41 -12.47 11.09 25.13
N PRO A 42 -11.90 12.03 25.92
CA PRO A 42 -11.32 13.26 25.37
C PRO A 42 -10.12 13.01 24.44
N TRP A 43 -9.44 11.87 24.58
CA TRP A 43 -8.33 11.44 23.72
C TRP A 43 -8.70 11.39 22.23
N GLN A 44 -9.98 11.17 21.89
CA GLN A 44 -10.44 11.18 20.50
C GLN A 44 -10.21 12.56 19.85
N ARG A 45 -10.44 13.64 20.61
CA ARG A 45 -10.23 15.01 20.13
C ARG A 45 -8.76 15.29 19.87
N THR A 46 -7.88 14.75 20.70
CA THR A 46 -6.43 14.85 20.50
C THR A 46 -6.01 14.22 19.17
N GLN A 47 -6.51 13.01 18.84
CA GLN A 47 -6.21 12.37 17.56
C GLN A 47 -6.81 13.14 16.37
N VAL A 48 -8.05 13.64 16.49
CA VAL A 48 -8.68 14.48 15.46
C VAL A 48 -7.84 15.73 15.20
N GLN A 49 -7.44 16.43 16.26
CA GLN A 49 -6.62 17.64 16.17
C GLN A 49 -5.28 17.34 15.50
N PHE A 50 -4.61 16.26 15.90
CA PHE A 50 -3.37 15.84 15.27
C PHE A 50 -3.53 15.55 13.77
N ASN A 51 -4.53 14.74 13.40
CA ASN A 51 -4.80 14.41 12.00
C ASN A 51 -5.10 15.67 11.18
N LYS A 52 -5.85 16.63 11.75
CA LYS A 52 -6.13 17.91 11.10
C LYS A 52 -4.85 18.70 10.85
N MET A 53 -4.00 18.88 11.86
CA MET A 53 -2.75 19.63 11.73
C MET A 53 -1.77 18.97 10.75
N GLU A 54 -1.61 17.65 10.84
CA GLU A 54 -0.76 16.90 9.91
C GLU A 54 -1.27 17.05 8.47
N ARG A 55 -2.58 16.94 8.25
CA ARG A 55 -3.19 17.15 6.94
C ARG A 55 -2.96 18.57 6.44
N GLU A 56 -3.16 19.59 7.27
CA GLU A 56 -2.96 21.00 6.88
C GLU A 56 -1.52 21.26 6.44
N GLN A 57 -0.53 20.71 7.16
CA GLN A 57 0.88 20.80 6.77
C GLN A 57 1.15 20.14 5.41
N LEU A 58 0.62 18.93 5.17
CA LEU A 58 0.81 18.25 3.89
C LEU A 58 0.08 18.94 2.74
N VAL A 59 -1.13 19.46 2.97
CA VAL A 59 -1.89 20.23 1.99
C VAL A 59 -1.12 21.49 1.60
N ALA A 60 -0.64 22.26 2.59
CA ALA A 60 0.17 23.46 2.33
C ALA A 60 1.43 23.12 1.53
N LYS A 61 2.12 22.02 1.87
CA LYS A 61 3.32 21.60 1.14
C LYS A 61 3.00 21.18 -0.30
N ARG A 62 1.88 20.49 -0.52
CA ARG A 62 1.42 20.10 -1.85
C ARG A 62 1.06 21.33 -2.69
N GLU A 63 0.36 22.30 -2.11
CA GLU A 63 0.00 23.56 -2.79
C GLU A 63 1.24 24.38 -3.16
N GLU A 64 2.24 24.42 -2.28
CA GLU A 64 3.54 25.02 -2.57
C GLU A 64 4.22 24.35 -3.78
N LEU A 65 4.25 23.02 -3.82
CA LEU A 65 4.83 22.27 -4.95
C LEU A 65 4.05 22.47 -6.25
N ILE A 66 2.72 22.49 -6.18
CA ILE A 66 1.87 22.79 -7.35
C ILE A 66 2.15 24.20 -7.89
N ALA A 67 2.35 25.18 -7.00
CA ALA A 67 2.67 26.56 -7.38
C ALA A 67 4.08 26.70 -7.99
N GLN A 68 5.03 25.86 -7.57
CA GLN A 68 6.40 25.82 -8.11
C GLN A 68 6.52 24.96 -9.38
N MET A 69 5.52 24.12 -9.68
CA MET A 69 5.54 23.24 -10.85
C MET A 69 5.49 24.07 -12.15
N ASP A 70 6.28 23.65 -13.15
CA ASP A 70 6.19 24.21 -14.50
C ASP A 70 4.88 23.79 -15.17
N GLN A 71 3.84 24.59 -14.96
CA GLN A 71 2.51 24.39 -15.54
C GLN A 71 2.53 24.43 -17.07
N ASN A 72 3.41 25.25 -17.66
CA ASN A 72 3.50 25.37 -19.12
C ASN A 72 4.17 24.12 -19.71
N GLY A 73 5.27 23.66 -19.12
CA GLY A 73 5.93 22.41 -19.50
C GLY A 73 5.00 21.21 -19.34
N TYR A 74 4.24 21.14 -18.25
CA TYR A 74 3.25 20.07 -18.04
C TYR A 74 2.13 20.10 -19.09
N ALA A 75 1.56 21.29 -19.37
CA ALA A 75 0.52 21.45 -20.39
C ALA A 75 1.03 21.09 -21.80
N GLU A 76 2.30 21.37 -22.11
CA GLU A 76 2.91 20.97 -23.37
C GLU A 76 3.08 19.45 -23.46
N LEU A 77 3.49 18.78 -22.38
CA LEU A 77 3.53 17.32 -22.31
C LEU A 77 2.13 16.70 -22.47
N GLU A 78 1.09 17.31 -21.91
CA GLU A 78 -0.29 16.86 -22.08
C GLU A 78 -0.73 16.93 -23.56
N LYS A 79 -0.41 18.03 -24.25
CA LYS A 79 -0.64 18.14 -25.71
C LYS A 79 0.15 17.12 -26.50
N ASN A 80 1.43 16.91 -26.18
CA ASN A 80 2.28 15.93 -26.83
C ASN A 80 1.75 14.51 -26.63
N LEU A 81 1.24 14.19 -25.44
CA LEU A 81 0.61 12.91 -25.15
C LEU A 81 -0.66 12.72 -25.98
N ALA A 82 -1.54 13.74 -26.03
CA ALA A 82 -2.76 13.69 -26.83
C ALA A 82 -2.45 13.52 -28.32
N ALA A 83 -1.46 14.25 -28.85
CA ALA A 83 -1.00 14.12 -30.23
C ALA A 83 -0.44 12.71 -30.51
N ALA A 84 0.42 12.18 -29.64
CA ALA A 84 0.98 10.84 -29.77
C ALA A 84 -0.10 9.74 -29.67
N GLN A 85 -1.14 9.95 -28.86
CA GLN A 85 -2.30 9.05 -28.80
C GLN A 85 -3.14 9.12 -30.07
N ALA A 86 -3.31 10.31 -30.65
CA ALA A 86 -3.98 10.47 -31.94
C ALA A 86 -3.20 9.81 -33.08
N GLU A 87 -1.86 9.82 -33.05
CA GLU A 87 -1.02 9.09 -34.01
C GLU A 87 -1.34 7.58 -34.03
N LEU A 88 -1.74 6.96 -32.90
CA LEU A 88 -2.16 5.55 -32.87
C LEU A 88 -3.48 5.29 -33.61
N GLN A 89 -4.27 6.33 -33.88
CA GLN A 89 -5.50 6.23 -34.67
C GLN A 89 -5.28 6.60 -36.14
N SER A 90 -4.05 6.98 -36.52
CA SER A 90 -3.73 7.33 -37.90
C SER A 90 -3.82 6.13 -38.84
N GLU A 91 -4.15 6.40 -40.10
CA GLU A 91 -4.19 5.39 -41.16
C GLU A 91 -2.84 4.69 -41.33
N THR A 92 -1.73 5.42 -41.17
CA THR A 92 -0.37 4.86 -41.23
C THR A 92 -0.10 3.86 -40.12
N TYR A 93 -0.52 4.14 -38.88
CA TYR A 93 -0.39 3.20 -37.76
C TYR A 93 -1.26 1.96 -37.95
N GLN A 94 -2.53 2.15 -38.34
CA GLN A 94 -3.46 1.04 -38.57
C GLN A 94 -2.98 0.16 -39.73
N LYS A 95 -2.45 0.76 -40.79
CA LYS A 95 -1.83 0.02 -41.89
C LYS A 95 -0.59 -0.74 -41.43
N ALA A 96 0.33 -0.11 -40.67
CA ALA A 96 1.50 -0.79 -40.14
C ALA A 96 1.12 -1.97 -39.21
N LEU A 97 0.02 -1.84 -38.45
CA LEU A 97 -0.51 -2.92 -37.62
C LEU A 97 -1.06 -4.07 -38.48
N ALA A 98 -1.82 -3.75 -39.53
CA ALA A 98 -2.33 -4.74 -40.48
C ALA A 98 -1.19 -5.44 -41.24
N ASP A 99 -0.21 -4.68 -41.73
CA ASP A 99 0.99 -5.19 -42.40
C ASP A 99 1.79 -6.10 -41.45
N SER A 100 1.87 -5.77 -40.15
CA SER A 100 2.51 -6.64 -39.16
C SER A 100 1.80 -7.99 -39.02
N ALA A 101 0.46 -8.00 -39.04
CA ALA A 101 -0.33 -9.22 -38.99
C ALA A 101 -0.19 -10.03 -40.29
N GLN A 102 -0.20 -9.36 -41.45
CA GLN A 102 0.03 -9.96 -42.76
C GLN A 102 1.38 -10.66 -42.83
N VAL A 103 2.47 -9.97 -42.46
CA VAL A 103 3.82 -10.54 -42.47
C VAL A 103 3.95 -11.69 -41.47
N ALA A 104 3.23 -11.66 -40.34
CA ALA A 104 3.20 -12.78 -39.42
C ALA A 104 2.58 -14.05 -40.05
N HIS A 105 1.55 -13.90 -40.88
CA HIS A 105 1.00 -15.01 -41.68
C HIS A 105 2.00 -15.48 -42.74
N GLU A 106 2.65 -14.57 -43.47
CA GLU A 106 3.68 -14.92 -44.46
C GLU A 106 4.84 -15.72 -43.84
N ILE A 107 5.29 -15.35 -42.64
CA ILE A 107 6.30 -16.10 -41.89
C ILE A 107 5.78 -17.50 -41.55
N ALA A 108 4.55 -17.61 -41.05
CA ALA A 108 3.97 -18.91 -40.69
C ALA A 108 3.93 -19.86 -41.90
N ASP A 109 3.47 -19.35 -43.06
CA ASP A 109 3.39 -20.10 -44.31
C ASP A 109 4.79 -20.49 -44.82
N ALA A 110 5.75 -19.55 -44.82
CA ALA A 110 7.12 -19.80 -45.27
C ALA A 110 7.85 -20.81 -44.35
N VAL A 111 7.65 -20.72 -43.03
CA VAL A 111 8.19 -21.66 -42.05
C VAL A 111 7.60 -23.05 -42.27
N GLN A 112 6.30 -23.16 -42.53
CA GLN A 112 5.65 -24.44 -42.81
C GLN A 112 6.17 -25.06 -44.11
N ALA A 113 6.26 -24.28 -45.20
CA ALA A 113 6.78 -24.75 -46.49
C ALA A 113 8.26 -25.15 -46.41
N TYR A 114 9.08 -24.39 -45.66
CA TYR A 114 10.46 -24.75 -45.36
C TYR A 114 10.56 -26.10 -44.65
N ARG A 115 9.72 -26.33 -43.62
CA ARG A 115 9.70 -27.60 -42.86
C ARG A 115 9.32 -28.78 -43.74
N PHE A 116 8.34 -28.63 -44.62
CA PHE A 116 7.96 -29.70 -45.56
C PHE A 116 9.08 -29.99 -46.56
N ALA A 117 9.60 -28.97 -47.26
CA ALA A 117 10.67 -29.15 -48.23
C ALA A 117 11.93 -29.78 -47.60
N LYS A 118 12.27 -29.39 -46.37
CA LYS A 118 13.37 -29.99 -45.61
C LYS A 118 13.10 -31.46 -45.26
N SER A 119 11.89 -31.77 -44.78
CA SER A 119 11.52 -33.14 -44.46
C SER A 119 11.52 -34.06 -45.68
N GLU A 120 11.06 -33.58 -46.83
CA GLU A 120 11.10 -34.30 -48.12
C GLU A 120 12.55 -34.51 -48.57
N ALA A 121 13.38 -33.47 -48.49
CA ALA A 121 14.81 -33.57 -48.79
C ALA A 121 15.52 -34.58 -47.88
N ASP A 122 15.25 -34.57 -46.57
CA ASP A 122 15.84 -35.52 -45.62
C ASP A 122 15.43 -36.97 -45.93
N ALA A 123 14.17 -37.19 -46.33
CA ALA A 123 13.68 -38.51 -46.75
C ALA A 123 14.35 -38.99 -48.05
N GLU A 124 14.44 -38.12 -49.07
CA GLU A 124 15.13 -38.42 -50.33
C GLU A 124 16.64 -38.61 -50.12
N TYR A 125 17.25 -37.90 -49.17
CA TYR A 125 18.65 -38.09 -48.78
C TYR A 125 18.90 -39.48 -48.19
N TYR A 126 17.98 -39.96 -47.33
CA TYR A 126 18.05 -41.31 -46.78
C TYR A 126 18.02 -42.36 -47.90
N LEU A 127 17.04 -42.28 -48.80
CA LEU A 127 16.90 -43.21 -49.94
C LEU A 127 18.10 -43.13 -50.90
N PHE A 128 18.63 -41.93 -51.13
CA PHE A 128 19.85 -41.71 -51.91
C PHE A 128 21.07 -42.43 -51.29
N LYS A 129 21.20 -42.38 -49.96
CA LYS A 129 22.28 -43.06 -49.24
C LYS A 129 22.10 -44.58 -49.17
N GLU A 130 20.86 -45.04 -49.07
CA GLU A 130 20.53 -46.46 -49.13
C GLU A 130 20.85 -47.05 -50.51
N ALA A 131 20.45 -46.37 -51.60
CA ALA A 131 20.80 -46.77 -52.97
C ALA A 131 22.33 -46.80 -53.20
N GLN A 132 23.06 -45.84 -52.61
CA GLN A 132 24.53 -45.85 -52.62
C GLN A 132 25.11 -47.10 -51.93
N TYR A 133 24.53 -47.51 -50.80
CA TYR A 133 24.98 -48.69 -50.05
C TYR A 133 24.72 -50.00 -50.80
N HIS A 134 23.58 -50.10 -51.49
CA HIS A 134 23.19 -51.29 -52.26
C HIS A 134 23.76 -51.32 -53.70
N ASN A 135 24.54 -50.31 -54.10
CA ASN A 135 25.08 -50.14 -55.46
C ASN A 135 24.00 -50.09 -56.56
N ASP A 136 22.80 -49.60 -56.23
CA ASP A 136 21.73 -49.38 -57.21
C ASP A 136 21.95 -48.02 -57.91
N THR A 137 22.44 -48.08 -59.15
CA THR A 137 22.85 -46.87 -59.89
C THR A 137 21.65 -46.02 -60.33
N ASP A 138 20.52 -46.65 -60.65
CA ASP A 138 19.33 -45.96 -61.15
C ASP A 138 18.62 -45.24 -59.99
N ALA A 139 18.41 -45.95 -58.87
CA ALA A 139 17.84 -45.36 -57.66
C ALA A 139 18.74 -44.25 -57.10
N TYR A 140 20.07 -44.41 -57.14
CA TYR A 140 21.02 -43.40 -56.70
C TYR A 140 20.89 -42.10 -57.51
N GLN A 141 20.78 -42.19 -58.84
CA GLN A 141 20.59 -40.99 -59.66
C GLN A 141 19.24 -40.33 -59.43
N GLN A 142 18.16 -41.12 -59.32
CA GLN A 142 16.81 -40.60 -59.13
C GLN A 142 16.65 -39.87 -57.79
N HIS A 143 16.98 -40.54 -56.68
CA HIS A 143 16.88 -39.96 -55.34
C HIS A 143 17.87 -38.81 -55.16
N GLY A 144 19.07 -38.89 -55.77
CA GLY A 144 20.04 -37.79 -55.75
C GLY A 144 19.56 -36.54 -56.48
N GLN A 145 18.81 -36.67 -57.58
CA GLN A 145 18.17 -35.53 -58.26
C GLN A 145 17.05 -34.91 -57.43
N LYS A 146 16.17 -35.73 -56.85
CA LYS A 146 15.07 -35.27 -56.00
C LYS A 146 15.59 -34.59 -54.73
N TYR A 147 16.56 -35.19 -54.03
CA TYR A 147 17.22 -34.57 -52.89
C TYR A 147 17.76 -33.17 -53.21
N ARG A 148 18.44 -33.01 -54.36
CA ARG A 148 18.93 -31.69 -54.79
C ARG A 148 17.79 -30.71 -55.04
N ALA A 149 16.73 -31.14 -55.73
CA ALA A 149 15.58 -30.30 -56.02
C ALA A 149 14.87 -29.83 -54.73
N ASP A 150 14.61 -30.74 -53.79
CA ASP A 150 13.91 -30.42 -52.54
C ASP A 150 14.81 -29.63 -51.58
N SER A 151 16.12 -29.88 -51.58
CA SER A 151 17.11 -29.05 -50.88
C SER A 151 17.12 -27.61 -51.42
N THR A 152 17.05 -27.43 -52.74
CA THR A 152 16.95 -26.09 -53.36
C THR A 152 15.65 -25.39 -52.93
N LYS A 153 14.51 -26.08 -52.96
CA LYS A 153 13.23 -25.53 -52.46
C LYS A 153 13.33 -25.13 -50.98
N ALA A 154 13.98 -25.94 -50.15
CA ALA A 154 14.18 -25.63 -48.74
C ALA A 154 15.02 -24.36 -48.56
N VAL A 155 16.08 -24.17 -49.34
CA VAL A 155 16.89 -22.93 -49.32
C VAL A 155 16.06 -21.71 -49.76
N GLU A 156 15.24 -21.84 -50.81
CA GLU A 156 14.37 -20.76 -51.29
C GLU A 156 13.32 -20.35 -50.25
N TRP A 157 12.64 -21.32 -49.63
CA TRP A 157 11.68 -21.04 -48.56
C TRP A 157 12.34 -20.46 -47.32
N LYS A 158 13.57 -20.88 -47.00
CA LYS A 158 14.34 -20.27 -45.91
C LYS A 158 14.64 -18.80 -46.18
N ALA A 159 15.04 -18.46 -47.40
CA ALA A 159 15.30 -17.08 -47.80
C ALA A 159 14.03 -16.21 -47.72
N LYS A 160 12.86 -16.75 -48.12
CA LYS A 160 11.56 -16.06 -47.97
C LYS A 160 11.18 -15.84 -46.51
N TRP A 161 11.42 -16.84 -45.65
CA TRP A 161 11.22 -16.69 -44.20
C TRP A 161 12.13 -15.58 -43.66
N ASP A 162 13.44 -15.60 -43.96
CA ASP A 162 14.39 -14.59 -43.48
C ASP A 162 14.00 -13.16 -43.91
N ASP A 163 13.57 -12.99 -45.17
CA ASP A 163 13.08 -11.69 -45.67
C ASP A 163 11.81 -11.23 -44.93
N ALA A 164 10.84 -12.13 -44.74
CA ALA A 164 9.61 -11.81 -44.01
C ALA A 164 9.90 -11.48 -42.53
N GLU A 165 10.85 -12.17 -41.90
CA GLU A 165 11.27 -11.88 -40.53
C GLU A 165 11.96 -10.51 -40.41
N LYS A 166 12.78 -10.14 -41.40
CA LYS A 166 13.36 -8.79 -41.50
C LYS A 166 12.27 -7.72 -41.65
N ARG A 167 11.30 -7.92 -42.55
CA ARG A 167 10.16 -7.00 -42.73
C ARG A 167 9.34 -6.84 -41.44
N LYS A 168 9.10 -7.94 -40.72
CA LYS A 168 8.42 -7.91 -39.43
C LYS A 168 9.18 -7.06 -38.40
N LEU A 169 10.50 -7.19 -38.34
CA LEU A 169 11.33 -6.42 -37.40
C LEU A 169 11.28 -4.91 -37.71
N GLU A 170 11.32 -4.54 -38.99
CA GLU A 170 11.20 -3.14 -39.43
C GLU A 170 9.84 -2.54 -39.03
N ILE A 171 8.74 -3.28 -39.27
CA ILE A 171 7.39 -2.86 -38.87
C ILE A 171 7.27 -2.77 -37.34
N GLN A 172 7.80 -3.75 -36.59
CA GLN A 172 7.80 -3.73 -35.13
C GLN A 172 8.58 -2.55 -34.56
N THR A 173 9.72 -2.21 -35.17
CA THR A 173 10.52 -1.04 -34.78
C THR A 173 9.71 0.24 -34.95
N SER A 174 9.00 0.38 -36.06
CA SER A 174 8.09 1.49 -36.30
C SER A 174 6.97 1.56 -35.26
N LEU A 175 6.26 0.45 -35.02
CA LEU A 175 5.18 0.37 -34.03
C LEU A 175 5.66 0.66 -32.60
N ASN A 176 6.85 0.20 -32.25
CA ASN A 176 7.47 0.47 -30.94
C ASN A 176 7.81 1.95 -30.79
N GLY A 177 8.25 2.64 -31.85
CA GLY A 177 8.50 4.07 -31.82
C GLY A 177 7.28 4.89 -31.37
N TYR A 178 6.08 4.57 -31.89
CA TYR A 178 4.84 5.23 -31.45
C TYR A 178 4.53 4.99 -29.96
N ARG A 179 4.66 3.73 -29.51
CA ARG A 179 4.42 3.37 -28.10
C ARG A 179 5.45 3.98 -27.15
N GLN A 180 6.70 4.07 -27.61
CA GLN A 180 7.80 4.63 -26.86
C GLN A 180 7.58 6.11 -26.58
N LYS A 181 7.18 6.92 -27.59
CA LYS A 181 6.81 8.33 -27.40
C LYS A 181 5.80 8.50 -26.25
N ILE A 182 4.71 7.72 -26.28
CA ILE A 182 3.67 7.77 -25.24
C ILE A 182 4.22 7.40 -23.87
N THR A 183 5.04 6.35 -23.80
CA THR A 183 5.61 5.86 -22.54
C THR A 183 6.58 6.89 -21.95
N GLU A 184 7.42 7.50 -22.77
CA GLU A 184 8.37 8.54 -22.38
C GLU A 184 7.66 9.81 -21.92
N THR A 185 6.66 10.30 -22.67
CA THR A 185 5.87 11.47 -22.26
C THR A 185 5.15 11.21 -20.93
N ARG A 186 4.55 10.03 -20.74
CA ARG A 186 3.92 9.66 -19.47
C ARG A 186 4.94 9.57 -18.33
N ALA A 187 6.12 9.03 -18.57
CA ALA A 187 7.18 8.95 -17.57
C ALA A 187 7.66 10.34 -17.15
N GLN A 188 7.79 11.27 -18.09
CA GLN A 188 8.13 12.67 -17.80
C GLN A 188 7.05 13.36 -16.98
N MET A 189 5.78 13.21 -17.36
CA MET A 189 4.64 13.75 -16.60
C MET A 189 4.59 13.18 -15.17
N ALA A 190 4.73 11.85 -15.03
CA ALA A 190 4.73 11.19 -13.72
C ALA A 190 5.93 11.61 -12.86
N ALA A 191 7.10 11.87 -13.47
CA ALA A 191 8.25 12.39 -12.75
C ALA A 191 7.99 13.81 -12.21
N MET A 192 7.30 14.66 -12.99
CA MET A 192 6.93 16.02 -12.56
C MET A 192 5.91 16.02 -11.42
N THR A 193 4.95 15.09 -11.42
CA THR A 193 3.89 15.05 -10.41
C THR A 193 4.19 14.13 -9.22
N LYS A 194 5.28 13.34 -9.27
CA LYS A 194 5.58 12.29 -8.29
C LYS A 194 5.44 12.74 -6.83
N GLU A 195 6.02 13.88 -6.47
CA GLU A 195 5.97 14.39 -5.09
C GLU A 195 4.57 14.90 -4.72
N ILE A 196 3.85 15.51 -5.66
CA ILE A 196 2.47 15.97 -5.49
C ILE A 196 1.55 14.76 -5.28
N ASP A 197 1.76 13.69 -6.03
CA ASP A 197 1.00 12.44 -5.95
C ASP A 197 1.28 11.71 -4.64
N ASP A 198 2.54 11.63 -4.18
CA ASP A 198 2.89 11.07 -2.85
C ASP A 198 2.20 11.84 -1.73
N LEU A 199 2.25 13.17 -1.77
CA LEU A 199 1.59 14.01 -0.77
C LEU A 199 0.07 13.82 -0.79
N SER A 200 -0.54 13.72 -1.98
CA SER A 200 -1.97 13.48 -2.13
C SER A 200 -2.36 12.13 -1.54
N PHE A 201 -1.61 11.07 -1.86
CA PHE A 201 -1.79 9.75 -1.25
C PHE A 201 -1.70 9.82 0.28
N ARG A 202 -0.70 10.50 0.83
CA ARG A 202 -0.54 10.65 2.29
C ARG A 202 -1.70 11.42 2.93
N ILE A 203 -2.21 12.46 2.27
CA ILE A 203 -3.39 13.21 2.71
C ILE A 203 -4.62 12.31 2.75
N ASP A 204 -4.84 11.49 1.73
CA ASP A 204 -5.96 10.55 1.70
C ASP A 204 -5.87 9.51 2.82
N ARG A 205 -4.66 8.99 3.07
CA ARG A 205 -4.40 8.11 4.22
C ARG A 205 -4.68 8.75 5.56
N ILE A 206 -4.56 10.08 5.69
CA ILE A 206 -4.94 10.80 6.92
C ILE A 206 -6.45 10.96 7.00
N ASN A 207 -7.14 11.25 5.89
CA ASN A 207 -8.60 11.37 5.84
C ASN A 207 -9.28 10.04 6.24
N GLU A 208 -8.70 8.91 5.82
CA GLU A 208 -9.18 7.56 6.16
C GLU A 208 -8.70 7.06 7.53
N ARG A 209 -7.86 7.81 8.25
CA ARG A 209 -7.23 7.35 9.48
C ARG A 209 -8.27 7.22 10.59
N SER A 210 -8.59 5.98 10.96
CA SER A 210 -9.46 5.69 12.10
C SER A 210 -8.84 6.15 13.43
N ILE A 211 -9.64 6.79 14.26
CA ILE A 211 -9.29 7.11 15.65
C ILE A 211 -9.35 5.83 16.48
N LYS A 212 -8.28 5.49 17.19
CA LYS A 212 -8.20 4.25 17.97
C LYS A 212 -7.28 4.38 19.18
N ILE A 213 -7.62 3.63 20.22
CA ILE A 213 -6.75 3.46 21.38
C ILE A 213 -5.52 2.67 20.92
N GLN A 214 -4.34 3.28 21.08
CA GLN A 214 -3.07 2.59 20.93
C GLN A 214 -2.72 1.97 22.27
N GLN A 215 -2.58 0.66 22.33
CA GLN A 215 -2.26 -0.05 23.58
C GLN A 215 -1.05 -0.95 23.38
N VAL A 216 -0.06 -0.78 24.25
CA VAL A 216 1.07 -1.69 24.41
C VAL A 216 0.87 -2.45 25.73
N VAL A 217 0.99 -3.76 25.67
CA VAL A 217 0.89 -4.63 26.85
C VAL A 217 2.24 -5.28 27.08
N MET A 218 2.90 -4.89 28.17
CA MET A 218 4.12 -5.54 28.62
C MET A 218 3.75 -6.69 29.56
N THR A 219 4.06 -7.92 29.15
CA THR A 219 3.79 -9.10 29.96
C THR A 219 4.74 -9.17 31.15
N GLU A 220 4.21 -9.51 32.32
CA GLU A 220 5.01 -9.78 33.53
C GLU A 220 6.00 -8.67 33.92
N PHE A 221 5.67 -7.41 33.62
CA PHE A 221 6.59 -6.29 33.75
C PHE A 221 6.63 -5.69 35.15
N VAL A 222 5.50 -5.66 35.85
CA VAL A 222 5.40 -5.04 37.18
C VAL A 222 5.17 -6.12 38.22
N LYS A 223 5.88 -6.02 39.35
CA LYS A 223 5.58 -6.82 40.53
C LYS A 223 4.44 -6.18 41.31
N GLY A 224 3.31 -6.87 41.39
CA GLY A 224 2.14 -6.42 42.15
C GLY A 224 2.37 -6.50 43.66
N ASN A 225 1.41 -5.98 44.43
CA ASN A 225 1.46 -5.97 45.89
C ASN A 225 1.60 -7.37 46.51
N PHE A 226 1.14 -8.41 45.82
CA PHE A 226 1.21 -9.80 46.25
C PHE A 226 2.44 -10.54 45.70
N GLN A 227 3.47 -9.81 45.27
CA GLN A 227 4.74 -10.35 44.75
C GLN A 227 4.61 -11.19 43.46
N ASN A 228 3.43 -11.21 42.84
CA ASN A 228 3.19 -11.79 41.52
C ASN A 228 3.53 -10.78 40.42
N PHE A 229 4.05 -11.28 39.30
CA PHE A 229 4.22 -10.48 38.11
C PHE A 229 2.86 -10.26 37.45
N ILE A 230 2.57 -9.00 37.11
CA ILE A 230 1.35 -8.59 36.42
C ILE A 230 1.72 -7.84 35.14
N ASN A 231 0.81 -7.92 34.16
CA ASN A 231 0.96 -7.21 32.90
C ASN A 231 0.81 -5.70 33.15
N ASN A 232 1.65 -4.92 32.50
CA ASN A 232 1.54 -3.46 32.49
C ASN A 232 0.94 -3.01 31.16
N VAL A 233 -0.06 -2.14 31.25
CA VAL A 233 -0.78 -1.63 30.08
C VAL A 233 -0.44 -0.16 29.89
N ASP A 234 0.03 0.18 28.70
CA ASP A 234 0.39 1.53 28.30
C ASP A 234 -0.46 1.98 27.11
N ARG A 235 -1.09 3.15 27.24
CA ARG A 235 -1.93 3.75 26.21
C ARG A 235 -1.49 5.16 25.85
N CYS A 236 -0.28 5.57 26.21
CA CYS A 236 0.20 6.94 26.05
C CYS A 236 0.20 7.40 24.59
N HIS A 237 0.50 6.50 23.65
CA HIS A 237 0.41 6.74 22.20
C HIS A 237 -0.98 7.09 21.68
N THR A 238 -2.01 6.87 22.49
CA THR A 238 -3.38 7.27 22.11
C THR A 238 -3.47 8.80 22.01
N CYS A 239 -2.81 9.53 22.90
CA CYS A 239 -2.75 11.00 22.85
C CYS A 239 -1.45 11.50 22.22
N HIS A 240 -0.33 10.83 22.50
CA HIS A 240 1.00 11.18 21.98
C HIS A 240 1.28 10.51 20.63
N THR A 241 0.42 10.78 19.65
CA THR A 241 0.41 10.10 18.33
C THR A 241 1.64 10.37 17.47
N ALA A 242 2.39 11.43 17.78
CA ALA A 242 3.58 11.84 17.03
C ALA A 242 4.90 11.40 17.68
N VAL A 243 4.86 10.79 18.87
CA VAL A 243 6.06 10.60 19.70
C VAL A 243 7.15 9.79 19.00
N SER A 244 6.77 8.79 18.20
CA SER A 244 7.69 7.95 17.43
C SER A 244 7.85 8.38 15.96
N ARG A 245 7.40 9.59 15.61
CA ARG A 245 7.38 10.10 14.23
C ARG A 245 8.30 11.31 14.10
N LYS A 246 9.09 11.38 13.03
CA LYS A 246 9.90 12.56 12.68
C LYS A 246 9.04 13.67 12.08
N GLY A 247 9.49 14.92 12.21
CA GLY A 247 8.88 16.09 11.57
C GLY A 247 7.87 16.83 12.43
N PHE A 248 7.73 16.45 13.70
CA PHE A 248 6.84 17.11 14.66
C PHE A 248 7.60 17.66 15.88
N GLU A 249 8.92 17.81 15.81
CA GLU A 249 9.80 18.21 16.91
C GLU A 249 9.45 19.61 17.45
N ASN A 250 8.93 20.48 16.58
CA ASN A 250 8.58 21.87 16.92
C ASN A 250 7.12 22.04 17.37
N LEU A 251 6.35 20.95 17.46
CA LEU A 251 4.98 21.02 17.96
C LEU A 251 4.95 20.96 19.49
N GLU A 252 3.89 21.51 20.09
CA GLU A 252 3.64 21.40 21.52
C GLU A 252 3.16 20.00 21.91
N GLN A 253 3.30 19.66 23.20
CA GLN A 253 2.71 18.45 23.75
C GLN A 253 1.18 18.48 23.58
N PRO A 254 0.53 17.36 23.20
CA PRO A 254 1.08 16.00 23.08
C PRO A 254 1.59 15.62 21.67
N PHE A 255 1.66 16.57 20.74
CA PHE A 255 1.93 16.32 19.31
C PHE A 255 3.41 16.37 18.94
N THR A 256 4.29 16.52 19.92
CA THR A 256 5.72 16.62 19.68
C THR A 256 6.38 15.26 19.44
N THR A 257 7.40 15.25 18.60
CA THR A 257 8.31 14.11 18.44
C THR A 257 9.13 13.89 19.72
N HIS A 258 9.43 12.63 20.06
CA HIS A 258 10.27 12.35 21.22
C HIS A 258 11.68 12.93 21.05
N PRO A 259 12.23 13.65 22.05
CA PRO A 259 13.54 14.30 21.94
C PRO A 259 14.71 13.31 21.77
N SER A 260 14.51 12.06 22.17
CA SER A 260 15.50 10.97 22.03
C SER A 260 15.06 9.90 21.03
N LEU A 261 14.34 10.30 19.96
CA LEU A 261 13.84 9.37 18.94
C LEU A 261 14.97 8.54 18.31
N ASP A 262 16.04 9.20 17.84
CA ASP A 262 17.13 8.54 17.13
C ASP A 262 18.19 7.89 18.04
N THR A 263 18.06 8.06 19.36
CA THR A 263 19.00 7.52 20.36
C THR A 263 18.33 6.45 21.22
N LEU A 264 17.56 6.86 22.23
CA LEU A 264 16.93 5.94 23.18
C LEU A 264 15.82 5.11 22.53
N LEU A 265 14.94 5.72 21.73
CA LEU A 265 13.82 4.97 21.15
C LEU A 265 14.24 4.02 20.02
N LYS A 266 15.43 4.25 19.45
CA LYS A 266 16.02 3.32 18.47
C LYS A 266 16.33 1.95 19.09
N ILE A 267 16.77 1.93 20.36
CA ILE A 267 17.06 0.69 21.10
C ILE A 267 15.90 0.25 22.01
N HIS A 268 15.03 1.19 22.42
CA HIS A 268 13.82 0.94 23.19
C HIS A 268 12.58 1.44 22.43
N PRO A 269 12.14 0.74 21.36
CA PRO A 269 10.97 1.14 20.60
C PRO A 269 9.72 1.14 21.48
N VAL A 270 9.06 2.29 21.59
CA VAL A 270 7.89 2.48 22.44
C VAL A 270 6.70 1.64 22.00
N GLU A 271 6.64 1.23 20.73
CA GLU A 271 5.63 0.29 20.21
C GLU A 271 5.70 -1.08 20.88
N ARG A 272 6.87 -1.42 21.45
CA ARG A 272 7.10 -2.67 22.18
C ARG A 272 7.13 -2.47 23.70
N PHE A 273 7.77 -1.40 24.16
CA PHE A 273 8.01 -1.16 25.59
C PHE A 273 7.01 -0.19 26.23
N GLY A 274 6.23 0.55 25.45
CA GLY A 274 5.40 1.64 25.99
C GLY A 274 6.24 2.78 26.57
N CYS A 275 5.59 3.71 27.27
CA CYS A 275 6.21 4.90 27.86
C CYS A 275 6.43 4.75 29.36
N THR A 276 5.52 4.05 30.05
CA THR A 276 5.50 3.86 31.52
C THR A 276 6.75 3.21 32.12
N PRO A 277 7.52 2.34 31.44
CA PRO A 277 8.80 1.89 31.99
C PRO A 277 9.75 3.04 32.34
N CYS A 278 9.88 4.02 31.44
CA CYS A 278 10.76 5.17 31.63
C CYS A 278 10.07 6.29 32.42
N HIS A 279 8.79 6.55 32.11
CA HIS A 279 8.10 7.73 32.57
C HIS A 279 7.12 7.52 33.74
N ASP A 280 6.86 6.29 34.19
CA ASP A 280 5.75 6.01 35.13
C ASP A 280 4.41 6.62 34.66
N GLY A 281 3.54 7.05 35.57
CA GLY A 281 2.16 7.43 35.30
C GLY A 281 1.20 6.25 35.39
N GLN A 282 -0.03 6.47 34.95
CA GLN A 282 -1.11 5.48 34.91
C GLN A 282 -1.40 5.13 33.45
N GLY A 283 -0.58 4.26 32.87
CA GLY A 283 -0.62 3.96 31.43
C GLY A 283 -1.97 3.47 30.88
N SER A 284 -2.83 2.88 31.72
CA SER A 284 -4.15 2.40 31.30
C SER A 284 -5.22 3.49 31.22
N ALA A 285 -4.98 4.66 31.82
CA ALA A 285 -5.99 5.72 31.93
C ALA A 285 -6.05 6.59 30.66
N LEU A 286 -7.27 6.91 30.23
CA LEU A 286 -7.57 7.78 29.08
C LEU A 286 -8.59 8.87 29.38
N GLN A 287 -8.99 8.99 30.66
CA GLN A 287 -10.04 9.91 31.10
C GLN A 287 -9.63 11.38 30.95
N ASN A 288 -8.37 11.70 31.28
CA ASN A 288 -7.73 12.98 30.98
C ASN A 288 -6.21 12.85 31.27
N ALA A 289 -5.47 13.93 30.98
CA ALA A 289 -4.03 13.99 31.21
C ALA A 289 -3.65 13.77 32.68
N ALA A 290 -4.39 14.33 33.65
CA ALA A 290 -4.06 14.17 35.07
C ALA A 290 -4.14 12.70 35.50
N PHE A 291 -5.18 11.97 35.10
CA PHE A 291 -5.26 10.53 35.37
C PHE A 291 -4.13 9.77 34.66
N ALA A 292 -3.93 9.97 33.35
CA ALA A 292 -2.89 9.28 32.60
C ALA A 292 -1.47 9.55 33.14
N HIS A 293 -1.21 10.77 33.58
CA HIS A 293 0.05 11.18 34.18
C HIS A 293 0.14 10.82 35.67
N GLY A 294 -0.87 10.18 36.27
CA GLY A 294 -0.84 9.81 37.68
C GLY A 294 -0.84 11.00 38.64
N GLU A 295 -1.31 12.16 38.20
CA GLU A 295 -1.42 13.42 38.96
C GLU A 295 -2.77 13.50 39.68
N VAL A 296 -3.18 12.37 40.25
CA VAL A 296 -4.46 12.20 40.93
C VAL A 296 -4.24 11.66 42.33
N LYS A 297 -5.21 11.95 43.21
CA LYS A 297 -5.16 11.52 44.61
C LYS A 297 -5.04 10.00 44.68
N HIS A 298 -4.14 9.51 45.54
CA HIS A 298 -3.88 8.08 45.80
C HIS A 298 -3.14 7.31 44.70
N TRP A 299 -2.67 7.97 43.64
CA TRP A 299 -1.74 7.34 42.71
C TRP A 299 -0.30 7.54 43.18
N GLU A 300 0.46 6.45 43.31
CA GLU A 300 1.78 6.47 43.95
C GLU A 300 2.92 6.77 42.97
N ARG A 301 2.69 6.63 41.66
CA ARG A 301 3.72 6.72 40.62
C ARG A 301 3.33 7.76 39.55
N PRO A 302 3.44 9.07 39.85
CA PRO A 302 3.16 10.11 38.89
C PRO A 302 4.18 10.10 37.75
N LEU A 303 3.87 10.80 36.66
CA LEU A 303 4.70 10.88 35.47
C LEU A 303 6.04 11.57 35.78
N LEU A 304 7.12 10.83 35.56
CA LEU A 304 8.50 11.29 35.65
C LEU A 304 8.86 12.14 34.41
N ARG A 305 9.43 13.32 34.67
CA ARG A 305 9.78 14.31 33.66
C ARG A 305 11.25 14.69 33.73
N GLY A 306 11.81 15.08 32.59
CA GLY A 306 13.21 15.48 32.48
C GLY A 306 14.15 14.41 33.04
N ARG A 307 15.09 14.80 33.89
CA ARG A 307 16.10 13.90 34.45
C ARG A 307 15.53 12.74 35.28
N PHE A 308 14.31 12.87 35.81
CA PHE A 308 13.71 11.82 36.62
C PHE A 308 13.28 10.61 35.79
N ALA A 309 13.03 10.77 34.49
CA ALA A 309 12.70 9.65 33.60
C ALA A 309 13.83 8.60 33.53
N TYR A 310 15.08 9.01 33.76
CA TYR A 310 16.21 8.07 33.80
C TYR A 310 16.18 7.12 35.01
N SER A 311 15.40 7.42 36.05
CA SER A 311 15.22 6.47 37.17
C SER A 311 14.49 5.19 36.73
N GLY A 312 13.72 5.26 35.64
CA GLY A 312 13.05 4.10 35.05
C GLY A 312 14.01 3.05 34.48
N CYS A 313 15.24 3.43 34.13
CA CYS A 313 16.25 2.51 33.58
C CYS A 313 16.53 1.35 34.53
N ASN A 314 16.56 1.61 35.84
CA ASN A 314 16.81 0.62 36.90
C ASN A 314 15.74 -0.48 36.97
N LYS A 315 14.59 -0.33 36.31
CA LYS A 315 13.56 -1.39 36.28
C LYS A 315 14.02 -2.63 35.51
N CYS A 316 14.93 -2.46 34.54
CA CYS A 316 15.49 -3.55 33.75
C CYS A 316 17.02 -3.64 33.89
N HIS A 317 17.69 -2.51 34.07
CA HIS A 317 19.16 -2.40 34.12
C HIS A 317 19.69 -2.30 35.55
N ALA A 318 18.99 -2.88 36.54
CA ALA A 318 19.34 -2.79 37.96
C ALA A 318 20.76 -3.30 38.29
N ASN A 319 21.33 -4.18 37.46
CA ASN A 319 22.65 -4.77 37.65
C ASN A 319 23.72 -4.19 36.71
N GLU A 320 23.38 -3.17 35.91
CA GLU A 320 24.24 -2.59 34.88
C GLU A 320 24.57 -1.10 35.13
N LEU A 321 23.91 -0.49 36.13
CA LEU A 321 24.02 0.92 36.52
C LEU A 321 24.66 1.06 37.90
#